data_AF-A0A854ECM1-F1
#
_entry.id   AF-A0A854ECM1-F1
#
_cell.length_a   1.000
_cell.length_b   1.000
_cell.length_c   1.000
_cell.angle_alpha   90.00
_cell.angle_beta   90.00
_cell.angle_gamma   90.00
#
_symmetry.space_group_name_H-M   'P 1'
#
loop_
_entity.id
_entity.type
_entity.pdbx_description
1 polymer ?
#
loop_
_entity_poly.entity_id
_entity_poly.type
_entity_poly.pdbx_seq_one_letter_code
_entity_poly.pdbx_strand_id
1 'polypeptide(L)'
;MTDPLRLVPQPDGPSTRVDDATVVVRRDALLAHAAGLPGAWAGDKPEWDIPVASVGPRLFLLLIPHTDGRLLANVKLDPEDVVAVRKAYSWVGPGFHQSKRHWVSIDLTDPGYRPDDAADMVEDSYRLVLSLLTRRVREAVLLADAAGSPARPTWQW
;
A
#
# COMPACT_ATOMS: atom_id res chain seq x y z
N MET A 1 11.35 30.52 -48.85
CA MET A 1 10.63 31.00 -47.65
C MET A 1 9.62 29.94 -47.29
N THR A 2 10.05 28.95 -46.50
CA THR A 2 9.23 27.82 -46.08
C THR A 2 8.85 28.08 -44.63
N ASP A 3 7.61 28.46 -44.39
CA ASP A 3 7.08 28.70 -43.04
C ASP A 3 6.89 27.34 -42.35
N PRO A 4 7.49 27.08 -41.18
CA PRO A 4 7.36 25.78 -40.53
C PRO A 4 5.98 25.65 -39.89
N LEU A 5 5.31 24.55 -40.20
CA LEU A 5 4.04 24.14 -39.58
C LEU A 5 4.14 24.26 -38.06
N ARG A 6 3.35 25.17 -37.48
CA ARG A 6 3.13 25.22 -36.03
C ARG A 6 2.45 23.92 -35.63
N LEU A 7 3.19 23.04 -34.96
CA LEU A 7 2.63 21.88 -34.28
C LEU A 7 1.72 22.42 -33.17
N VAL A 8 0.41 22.38 -33.39
CA VAL A 8 -0.57 22.61 -32.33
C VAL A 8 -0.39 21.48 -31.32
N PRO A 9 -0.20 21.74 -30.02
CA PRO A 9 -0.23 20.68 -29.02
C PRO A 9 -1.61 20.03 -29.10
N GLN A 10 -1.65 18.76 -29.49
CA GLN A 10 -2.85 17.96 -29.35
C GLN A 10 -3.20 17.93 -27.85
N PRO A 11 -4.46 18.13 -27.45
CA PRO A 11 -4.83 17.99 -26.05
C PRO A 11 -4.49 16.56 -25.62
N ASP A 12 -3.79 16.44 -24.49
CA ASP A 12 -3.54 15.15 -23.86
C ASP A 12 -4.87 14.40 -23.79
N GLY A 13 -4.90 13.17 -24.33
CA GLY A 13 -6.08 12.32 -24.28
C GLY A 13 -6.59 12.18 -22.84
N PRO A 14 -7.86 11.80 -22.62
CA PRO A 14 -8.44 11.76 -21.28
C PRO A 14 -7.52 10.96 -20.36
N SER A 15 -7.02 11.62 -19.30
CA SER A 15 -6.17 11.01 -18.29
C SER A 15 -6.86 9.73 -17.82
N THR A 16 -6.25 8.57 -18.10
CA THR A 16 -6.79 7.25 -17.76
C THR A 16 -6.74 6.95 -16.25
N ARG A 17 -6.58 7.98 -15.41
CA ARG A 17 -6.46 7.89 -13.95
C ARG A 17 -7.67 8.54 -13.30
N VAL A 18 -8.10 7.99 -12.17
CA VAL A 18 -9.15 8.60 -11.34
C VAL A 18 -8.65 9.88 -10.69
N ASP A 19 -9.57 10.75 -10.26
CA ASP A 19 -9.23 12.01 -9.59
C ASP A 19 -8.59 11.83 -8.21
N ASP A 20 -7.89 12.88 -7.75
CA ASP A 20 -7.14 12.87 -6.49
C ASP A 20 -8.04 12.62 -5.27
N ALA A 21 -9.30 13.10 -5.30
CA ALA A 21 -10.24 12.89 -4.21
C ALA A 21 -10.58 11.40 -4.04
N THR A 22 -10.78 10.70 -5.15
CA THR A 22 -11.02 9.25 -5.18
C THR A 22 -9.80 8.49 -4.66
N VAL A 23 -8.58 8.90 -5.06
CA VAL A 23 -7.34 8.29 -4.58
C VAL A 23 -7.18 8.46 -3.05
N VAL A 24 -7.50 9.64 -2.52
CA VAL A 24 -7.51 9.92 -1.08
C VAL A 24 -8.49 9.00 -0.35
N VAL A 25 -9.72 8.85 -0.85
CA VAL A 25 -10.71 7.94 -0.26
C VAL A 25 -10.21 6.50 -0.25
N ARG A 26 -9.59 6.03 -1.34
CA ARG A 26 -9.01 4.67 -1.42
C ARG A 26 -7.87 4.48 -0.42
N ARG A 27 -6.95 5.46 -0.33
CA ARG A 27 -5.86 5.47 0.65
C ARG A 27 -6.39 5.38 2.07
N ASP A 28 -7.35 6.23 2.42
CA ASP A 28 -7.89 6.32 3.78
C ASP A 28 -8.66 5.05 4.15
N ALA A 29 -9.38 4.45 3.20
CA ALA A 29 -10.04 3.16 3.40
C ALA A 29 -9.04 2.03 3.70
N LEU A 30 -7.92 1.95 2.97
CA LEU A 30 -6.89 0.93 3.23
C LEU A 30 -6.19 1.14 4.59
N LEU A 31 -5.90 2.39 4.96
CA LEU A 31 -5.32 2.70 6.27
C LEU A 31 -6.29 2.40 7.42
N ALA A 32 -7.57 2.75 7.26
CA ALA A 32 -8.60 2.45 8.25
C ALA A 32 -8.81 0.94 8.42
N HIS A 33 -8.84 0.20 7.31
CA HIS A 33 -8.91 -1.26 7.33
C HIS A 33 -7.69 -1.85 8.05
N ALA A 34 -6.48 -1.42 7.69
CA ALA A 34 -5.25 -1.87 8.32
C ALA A 34 -5.19 -1.56 9.82
N ALA A 35 -5.68 -0.39 10.24
CA ALA A 35 -5.74 0.02 11.65
C ALA A 35 -6.75 -0.78 12.48
N GLY A 36 -7.73 -1.41 11.83
CA GLY A 36 -8.71 -2.28 12.49
C GLY A 36 -8.18 -3.71 12.74
N LEU A 37 -7.01 -4.07 12.21
CA LEU A 37 -6.43 -5.39 12.38
C LEU A 37 -5.79 -5.55 13.78
N PRO A 38 -5.90 -6.71 14.44
CA PRO A 38 -5.43 -6.88 15.81
C PRO A 38 -3.95 -6.52 16.01
N GLY A 39 -3.68 -5.58 16.90
CA GLY A 39 -2.33 -5.11 17.22
C GLY A 39 -1.61 -4.42 16.07
N ALA A 40 -2.35 -4.05 15.01
CA ALA A 40 -1.83 -3.19 13.97
C ALA A 40 -1.89 -1.72 14.41
N TRP A 41 -1.02 -0.94 13.81
CA TRP A 41 -0.98 0.51 13.95
C TRP A 41 -0.81 1.12 12.56
N ALA A 42 -1.52 2.21 12.28
CA ALA A 42 -1.39 2.98 11.06
C ALA A 42 -1.13 4.46 11.36
N GLY A 43 -0.29 5.09 10.54
CA GLY A 43 0.07 6.50 10.66
C GLY A 43 1.30 6.83 9.83
N ASP A 44 1.84 8.03 10.00
CA ASP A 44 2.97 8.48 9.19
C ASP A 44 4.30 7.99 9.75
N LYS A 45 5.19 7.56 8.85
CA LYS A 45 6.55 7.19 9.19
C LYS A 45 7.48 8.40 9.06
N PRO A 46 8.03 8.96 10.16
CA PRO A 46 8.74 10.24 10.13
C PRO A 46 9.92 10.31 9.18
N GLU A 47 10.67 9.22 9.01
CA GLU A 47 11.88 9.24 8.17
C GLU A 47 11.58 9.29 6.68
N TRP A 48 10.36 8.91 6.27
CA TRP A 48 9.97 8.84 4.86
C TRP A 48 8.82 9.79 4.51
N ASP A 49 8.17 10.37 5.51
CA ASP A 49 7.00 11.25 5.35
C ASP A 49 5.90 10.60 4.50
N ILE A 50 5.64 9.32 4.77
CA ILE A 50 4.56 8.57 4.10
C ILE A 50 3.68 7.83 5.11
N PRO A 51 2.39 7.64 4.80
CA PRO A 51 1.52 6.78 5.57
C PRO A 51 1.95 5.32 5.46
N VAL A 52 1.95 4.61 6.59
CA VAL A 52 2.28 3.19 6.69
C VAL A 52 1.33 2.49 7.65
N ALA A 53 1.28 1.16 7.58
CA ALA A 53 0.77 0.33 8.65
C ALA A 53 1.79 -0.75 9.05
N SER A 54 1.79 -1.06 10.35
CA SER A 54 2.72 -2.01 10.97
C SER A 54 2.06 -2.86 12.02
N VAL A 55 2.59 -4.05 12.25
CA VAL A 55 2.26 -4.90 13.40
C VAL A 55 3.53 -5.13 14.22
N GLY A 56 3.53 -4.57 15.43
CA GLY A 56 4.75 -4.44 16.23
C GLY A 56 5.88 -3.74 15.45
N PRO A 57 7.08 -4.34 15.31
CA PRO A 57 8.23 -3.71 14.65
C PRO A 57 8.30 -3.98 13.14
N ARG A 58 7.20 -4.40 12.47
CA ARG A 58 7.25 -4.76 11.05
C ARG A 58 6.14 -4.07 10.27
N LEU A 59 6.53 -3.40 9.19
CA LEU A 59 5.61 -2.79 8.23
C LEU A 59 4.96 -3.86 7.35
N PHE A 60 3.68 -3.69 7.05
CA PHE A 60 2.93 -4.55 6.12
C PHE A 60 2.16 -3.76 5.05
N LEU A 61 2.05 -2.44 5.19
CA LEU A 61 1.46 -1.54 4.19
C LEU A 61 2.29 -0.25 4.13
N LEU A 62 2.66 0.19 2.92
CA LEU A 62 3.34 1.47 2.69
C LEU A 62 2.66 2.21 1.54
N LEU A 63 2.28 3.47 1.74
CA LEU A 63 1.62 4.30 0.74
C LEU A 63 2.66 5.23 0.10
N ILE A 64 3.17 4.86 -1.07
CA ILE A 64 4.32 5.51 -1.69
C ILE A 64 3.87 6.36 -2.88
N PRO A 65 4.06 7.70 -2.86
CA PRO A 65 3.85 8.53 -4.03
C PRO A 65 4.93 8.23 -5.08
N HIS A 66 4.51 8.06 -6.33
CA HIS A 66 5.39 7.86 -7.46
C HIS A 66 5.51 9.17 -8.26
N THR A 67 6.66 9.39 -8.89
CA THR A 67 6.97 10.64 -9.62
C THR A 67 6.09 10.89 -10.86
N ASP A 68 5.36 9.87 -11.31
CA ASP A 68 4.40 9.98 -12.43
C ASP A 68 2.98 10.34 -11.97
N GLY A 69 2.79 10.66 -10.69
CA GLY A 69 1.51 11.06 -10.10
C GLY A 69 0.69 9.89 -9.54
N ARG A 70 1.19 8.65 -9.58
CA ARG A 70 0.51 7.52 -8.96
C ARG A 70 0.72 7.48 -7.45
N LEU A 71 -0.27 6.95 -6.73
CA LEU A 71 -0.12 6.52 -5.35
C LEU A 71 -0.14 5.00 -5.30
N LEU A 72 0.96 4.41 -4.83
CA LEU A 72 1.15 2.96 -4.79
C LEU A 72 1.02 2.46 -3.36
N ALA A 73 0.14 1.49 -3.11
CA ALA A 73 0.06 0.77 -1.85
C ALA A 73 0.90 -0.51 -1.95
N ASN A 74 2.08 -0.50 -1.31
CA ASN A 74 2.94 -1.65 -1.24
C ASN A 74 2.50 -2.59 -0.13
N VAL A 75 2.28 -3.85 -0.49
CA VAL A 75 1.93 -4.93 0.43
C VAL A 75 2.86 -6.12 0.23
N LYS A 76 3.10 -6.86 1.31
CA LYS A 76 3.98 -8.03 1.32
C LYS A 76 3.13 -9.28 1.12
N LEU A 77 3.51 -10.17 0.22
CA LEU A 77 2.80 -11.42 -0.03
C LEU A 77 3.80 -12.59 -0.12
N ASP A 78 3.29 -13.80 -0.03
CA ASP A 78 4.08 -14.99 -0.33
C ASP A 78 4.46 -15.01 -1.81
N PRO A 79 5.64 -15.56 -2.19
CA PRO A 79 6.14 -15.47 -3.56
C PRO A 79 5.19 -16.03 -4.63
N GLU A 80 4.40 -17.05 -4.28
CA GLU A 80 3.41 -17.65 -5.18
C GLU A 80 2.24 -16.68 -5.42
N ASP A 81 1.75 -16.04 -4.36
CA ASP A 81 0.69 -15.03 -4.44
C ASP A 81 1.15 -13.79 -5.20
N VAL A 82 2.40 -13.33 -5.00
CA VAL A 82 2.99 -12.22 -5.78
C VAL A 82 2.84 -12.47 -7.29
N VAL A 83 3.05 -13.71 -7.75
CA VAL A 83 2.89 -14.08 -9.16
C VAL A 83 1.41 -14.12 -9.55
N ALA A 84 0.57 -14.72 -8.71
CA ALA A 84 -0.86 -14.87 -8.97
C ALA A 84 -1.58 -13.52 -9.08
N VAL A 85 -1.41 -12.63 -8.10
CA VAL A 85 -2.11 -11.33 -8.08
C VAL A 85 -1.68 -10.42 -9.23
N ARG A 86 -0.40 -10.40 -9.57
CA ARG A 86 0.11 -9.62 -10.72
C ARG A 86 -0.41 -10.11 -12.05
N LYS A 87 -0.80 -11.38 -12.13
CA LYS A 87 -1.44 -11.96 -13.32
C LYS A 87 -2.95 -11.69 -13.34
N ALA A 88 -3.58 -11.69 -12.18
CA ALA A 88 -5.02 -11.53 -12.04
C ALA A 88 -5.51 -10.07 -12.13
N TYR A 89 -4.69 -9.12 -11.65
CA TYR A 89 -5.10 -7.73 -11.51
C TYR A 89 -4.18 -6.80 -12.31
N SER A 90 -4.75 -6.04 -13.26
CA SER A 90 -4.00 -5.07 -14.07
C SER A 90 -3.42 -3.92 -13.25
N TRP A 91 -4.07 -3.59 -12.14
CA TRP A 91 -3.68 -2.54 -11.18
C TRP A 91 -2.65 -3.01 -10.15
N VAL A 92 -2.10 -4.22 -10.29
CA VAL A 92 -1.06 -4.74 -9.39
C VAL A 92 0.26 -4.94 -10.13
N GLY A 93 1.25 -4.14 -9.73
CA GLY A 93 2.61 -4.17 -10.27
C GLY A 93 3.64 -4.87 -9.37
N PRO A 94 4.89 -5.02 -9.85
CA PRO A 94 6.01 -5.41 -8.98
C PRO A 94 6.22 -4.41 -7.85
N GLY A 95 6.58 -4.87 -6.65
CA GLY A 95 6.83 -4.01 -5.49
C GLY A 95 7.83 -2.87 -5.77
N PHE A 96 7.34 -1.63 -5.71
CA PHE A 96 8.11 -0.40 -5.91
C PHE A 96 9.07 -0.16 -4.73
N HIS A 97 10.33 0.14 -4.99
CA HIS A 97 11.41 0.26 -3.97
C HIS A 97 11.60 -0.95 -3.03
N GLN A 98 10.91 -2.07 -3.28
CA GLN A 98 10.93 -3.26 -2.43
C GLN A 98 11.36 -4.51 -3.22
N SER A 99 11.56 -5.62 -2.50
CA SER A 99 11.85 -6.90 -3.13
C SER A 99 10.66 -7.40 -3.95
N LYS A 100 10.82 -7.41 -5.29
CA LYS A 100 9.79 -7.86 -6.25
C LYS A 100 9.43 -9.34 -6.12
N ARG A 101 10.15 -10.10 -5.28
CA ARG A 101 9.84 -11.48 -4.91
C ARG A 101 8.77 -11.58 -3.83
N HIS A 102 8.68 -10.58 -2.95
CA HIS A 102 7.84 -10.62 -1.75
C HIS A 102 6.85 -9.45 -1.66
N TRP A 103 6.97 -8.47 -2.55
CA TRP A 103 6.15 -7.27 -2.51
C TRP A 103 5.52 -7.01 -3.86
N VAL A 104 4.28 -6.55 -3.81
CA VAL A 104 3.53 -6.01 -4.93
C VAL A 104 3.14 -4.57 -4.64
N SER A 105 2.85 -3.81 -5.70
CA SER A 105 2.34 -2.44 -5.61
C SER A 105 0.95 -2.39 -6.19
N ILE A 106 -0.03 -2.03 -5.37
CA ILE A 106 -1.41 -1.75 -5.77
C ILE A 106 -1.47 -0.30 -6.25
N ASP A 107 -1.87 -0.06 -7.49
CA ASP A 107 -2.05 1.28 -8.05
C ASP A 107 -3.42 1.85 -7.66
N LEU A 108 -3.43 2.80 -6.71
CA LEU A 108 -4.66 3.42 -6.24
C LEU A 108 -5.27 4.40 -7.24
N THR A 109 -4.55 4.74 -8.31
CA THR A 109 -5.03 5.65 -9.37
C THR A 109 -5.66 4.92 -10.55
N ASP A 110 -5.53 3.58 -10.59
CA ASP A 110 -6.05 2.77 -11.67
C ASP A 110 -7.60 2.73 -11.63
N PRO A 111 -8.30 2.93 -12.75
CA PRO A 111 -9.76 2.91 -12.79
C PRO A 111 -10.34 1.50 -12.56
N GLY A 112 -9.56 0.44 -12.82
CA GLY A 112 -9.91 -0.95 -12.57
C GLY A 112 -9.65 -1.42 -11.13
N TYR A 113 -9.13 -0.55 -10.25
CA TYR A 113 -8.95 -0.83 -8.82
C TYR A 113 -10.24 -1.37 -8.18
N ARG A 114 -10.11 -2.44 -7.40
CA ARG A 114 -11.23 -3.07 -6.68
C ARG A 114 -10.96 -3.01 -5.17
N PRO A 115 -11.81 -2.33 -4.39
CA PRO A 115 -11.54 -2.06 -2.97
C PRO A 115 -11.45 -3.32 -2.12
N ASP A 116 -12.35 -4.28 -2.34
CA ASP A 116 -12.39 -5.52 -1.55
C ASP A 116 -11.14 -6.38 -1.80
N ASP A 117 -10.76 -6.58 -3.08
CA ASP A 117 -9.55 -7.33 -3.44
C ASP A 117 -8.28 -6.65 -2.87
N ALA A 118 -8.23 -5.31 -2.84
CA ALA A 118 -7.11 -4.58 -2.27
C ALA A 118 -7.06 -4.68 -0.73
N ALA A 119 -8.22 -4.68 -0.06
CA ALA A 119 -8.32 -4.90 1.38
C ALA A 119 -7.86 -6.32 1.75
N ASP A 120 -8.29 -7.34 0.99
CA ASP A 120 -7.85 -8.72 1.18
C ASP A 120 -6.32 -8.85 1.06
N MET A 121 -5.69 -8.21 0.06
CA MET A 121 -4.23 -8.19 -0.06
C MET A 121 -3.51 -7.49 1.10
N VAL A 122 -4.13 -6.44 1.69
CA VAL A 122 -3.62 -5.80 2.91
C VAL A 122 -3.72 -6.74 4.10
N GLU A 123 -4.83 -7.46 4.24
CA GLU A 123 -5.04 -8.42 5.32
C GLU A 123 -4.07 -9.60 5.20
N ASP A 124 -3.86 -10.15 4.00
CA ASP A 124 -2.89 -11.22 3.76
C ASP A 124 -1.46 -10.77 4.06
N SER A 125 -1.11 -9.53 3.71
CA SER A 125 0.16 -8.93 4.10
C SER A 125 0.32 -8.82 5.60
N TYR A 126 -0.72 -8.38 6.32
CA TYR A 126 -0.71 -8.37 7.78
C TYR A 126 -0.53 -9.77 8.35
N ARG A 127 -1.30 -10.76 7.90
CA ARG A 127 -1.23 -12.16 8.38
C ARG A 127 0.16 -12.74 8.16
N LEU A 128 0.75 -12.52 6.99
CA LEU A 128 2.11 -12.92 6.67
C LEU A 128 3.13 -12.24 7.59
N VAL A 129 3.05 -10.91 7.75
CA VAL A 129 4.02 -10.18 8.57
C VAL A 129 3.90 -10.56 10.06
N LEU A 130 2.68 -10.77 10.57
CA LEU A 130 2.41 -11.25 11.91
C LEU A 130 2.99 -12.66 12.14
N SER A 131 2.89 -13.55 11.15
CA SER A 131 3.43 -14.92 11.24
C SER A 131 4.96 -14.92 11.30
N LEU A 132 5.61 -13.94 10.64
CA LEU A 132 7.07 -13.75 10.65
C LEU A 132 7.62 -13.16 11.95
N LEU A 133 6.76 -12.73 12.89
CA LEU A 133 7.19 -12.31 14.22
C LEU A 133 7.56 -13.52 15.08
N THR A 134 8.53 -13.34 15.97
CA THR A 134 8.81 -14.35 16.99
C THR A 134 7.57 -14.53 17.86
N ARG A 135 7.38 -15.75 18.41
CA ARG A 135 6.22 -16.06 19.27
C ARG A 135 6.04 -15.02 20.39
N ARG A 136 7.14 -14.66 21.07
CA ARG A 136 7.14 -13.65 22.15
C ARG A 136 6.64 -12.28 21.68
N VAL A 137 7.12 -11.80 20.53
CA VAL A 137 6.72 -10.48 20.01
C VAL A 137 5.26 -10.50 19.57
N ARG A 138 4.84 -11.56 18.85
CA ARG A 138 3.45 -11.74 18.43
C ARG A 138 2.49 -11.76 19.62
N GLU A 139 2.77 -12.55 20.63
CA GLU A 139 1.95 -12.62 21.86
C GLU A 139 1.88 -11.27 22.56
N ALA A 140 3.00 -10.57 22.69
CA ALA A 140 3.04 -9.25 23.33
C ALA A 140 2.17 -8.21 22.61
N VAL A 141 2.26 -8.16 21.27
CA VAL A 141 1.48 -7.22 20.45
C VAL A 141 -0.02 -7.50 20.56
N LEU A 142 -0.44 -8.77 20.48
CA LEU A 142 -1.85 -9.14 20.55
C LEU A 142 -2.44 -8.96 21.95
N LEU A 143 -1.66 -9.23 23.01
CA LEU A 143 -2.11 -8.99 24.39
C LEU A 143 -2.26 -7.51 24.69
N ALA A 144 -1.33 -6.68 24.21
CA ALA A 144 -1.39 -5.23 24.40
C ALA A 144 -2.63 -4.63 23.70
N ASP A 145 -2.93 -5.10 22.49
CA ASP A 145 -4.13 -4.74 21.74
C ASP A 145 -5.42 -5.13 22.47
N ALA A 146 -5.50 -6.38 22.94
CA ALA A 146 -6.64 -6.87 23.72
C ALA A 146 -6.86 -6.09 25.04
N ALA A 147 -5.80 -5.49 25.58
CA ALA A 147 -5.85 -4.61 26.75
C ALA A 147 -6.23 -3.15 26.40
N GLY A 148 -6.54 -2.84 25.14
CA GLY A 148 -6.88 -1.50 24.66
C GLY A 148 -5.67 -0.57 24.50
N SER A 149 -4.47 -1.11 24.46
CA SER A 149 -3.21 -0.35 24.32
C SER A 149 -2.37 -0.93 23.17
N PRO A 150 -2.79 -0.73 21.90
CA PRO A 150 -2.05 -1.27 20.76
C PRO A 150 -0.60 -0.78 20.79
N ALA A 151 0.32 -1.73 20.65
CA ALA A 151 1.75 -1.45 20.72
C ALA A 151 2.14 -0.53 19.55
N ARG A 152 2.55 0.71 19.86
CA ARG A 152 3.13 1.59 18.85
C ARG A 152 4.44 1.01 18.33
N PRO A 153 4.73 1.13 17.03
CA PRO A 153 6.03 0.73 16.51
C PRO A 153 7.15 1.53 17.20
N THR A 154 8.30 0.89 17.42
CA THR A 154 9.43 1.42 18.22
C THR A 154 10.11 2.66 17.65
N TRP A 155 9.75 3.07 16.43
CA TRP A 155 10.26 4.27 15.74
C TRP A 155 9.33 5.49 15.92
N GLN A 156 8.19 5.32 16.59
CA GLN A 156 7.34 6.40 17.06
C GLN A 156 7.79 6.76 18.49
N TRP A 157 8.51 7.87 18.63
CA TRP A 157 8.92 8.44 19.92
C TRP A 157 7.89 9.44 20.45
#